data_AF-A0A2G8HT52-F1
#
_entry.id   AF-A0A2G8HT52-F1
#
_cell.length_a   1.000
_cell.length_b   1.000
_cell.length_c   1.000
_cell.angle_alpha   90.00
_cell.angle_beta   90.00
_cell.angle_gamma   90.00
#
_symmetry.space_group_name_H-M   'P 1'
#
loop_
_entity.id
_entity.type
_entity.pdbx_description
1 polymer ?
#
loop_
_entity_poly.entity_id
_entity_poly.type
_entity_poly.pdbx_seq_one_letter_code
_entity_poly.pdbx_strand_id
1 'polypeptide(L)'
;MNKIILILFIAFASMSVNASQSMRKCMLLPVKDSIGGALGFKVYEEVERYLKTSEWCYYRSNSEIINILGNYKRNLDEHLHNEDVLKVVAEKTKAGSLIRIELISEDNGVEVEMNIIGDNGKDVYFKEKLRLSNNDPVVIGQTVKNWLDQYEKNIPYDGRILGILGNQFTVDFGKSYGVFINDSVEIIRPIKKKRHPLFKEIVDWETEKLSNGRIFYVSPTQAQGKIDKYESRKRVEIDDWVILKKDANAQKADLLKIPYEQAGGKDDFSFGKLGTIGIFGVLNSSKVSSTTGAVTNSLSGLLMGVNIEAELWATRNYWGSFELGSNFGSQKKKSGNLSVDSNSTTNSKFKLKFGYRYLPLGFFFGPQVDAYVGYAKYTYGHDDLSANKIGEVSFSGVILGGKGSIPLMKKFRAHIRLEFMLTSSYSEDVFLYGKDDSSSNYNIEIGGSHNYSPNMEIEGGLEFNSNKAKFTGGQSMSLKDTAFKGGVRFNF
;
A
#
# COMPACT_ATOMS: atom_id res chain seq x y z
N MET A 1 -21.19 0.05 45.33
CA MET A 1 -20.32 1.18 44.94
C MET A 1 -19.51 0.94 43.65
N ASN A 2 -18.96 -0.26 43.38
CA ASN A 2 -18.09 -0.48 42.21
C ASN A 2 -18.74 -0.39 40.81
N LYS A 3 -20.07 -0.54 40.67
CA LYS A 3 -20.75 -0.40 39.35
C LYS A 3 -20.98 1.05 38.91
N ILE A 4 -21.07 2.00 39.85
CA ILE A 4 -21.30 3.41 39.54
C ILE A 4 -20.03 4.08 39.01
N ILE A 5 -18.85 3.67 39.52
CA ILE A 5 -17.55 4.18 39.06
C ILE A 5 -17.26 3.74 37.62
N LEU A 6 -17.64 2.51 37.24
CA LEU A 6 -17.43 2.01 35.87
C LEU A 6 -18.33 2.73 34.84
N ILE A 7 -19.57 3.08 35.21
CA ILE A 7 -20.48 3.83 34.33
C ILE A 7 -20.01 5.30 34.20
N LEU A 8 -19.47 5.90 35.27
CA LEU A 8 -18.90 7.26 35.19
C LEU A 8 -17.66 7.30 34.29
N PHE A 9 -16.82 6.26 34.29
CA PHE A 9 -15.62 6.19 33.45
C PHE A 9 -15.94 6.01 31.95
N ILE A 10 -17.04 5.32 31.62
CA ILE A 10 -17.51 5.17 30.23
C ILE A 10 -18.16 6.46 29.73
N ALA A 11 -18.86 7.21 30.58
CA ALA A 11 -19.48 8.49 30.19
C ALA A 11 -18.45 9.58 29.85
N PHE A 12 -17.30 9.61 30.53
CA PHE A 12 -16.22 10.56 30.24
C PHE A 12 -15.42 10.23 28.97
N ALA A 13 -15.45 8.98 28.48
CA ALA A 13 -14.75 8.58 27.25
C ALA A 13 -15.50 8.97 25.95
N SER A 14 -16.74 9.45 26.05
CA SER A 14 -17.59 9.81 24.92
C SER A 14 -17.65 11.31 24.61
N MET A 15 -16.93 12.16 25.34
CA MET A 15 -16.79 13.57 24.94
C MET A 15 -15.82 13.65 23.77
N SER A 16 -16.37 13.56 22.55
CA SER A 16 -15.65 13.92 21.34
C SER A 16 -15.35 15.41 21.43
N VAL A 17 -14.14 15.75 21.87
CA VAL A 17 -13.61 17.11 21.68
C VAL A 17 -13.40 17.25 20.18
N ASN A 18 -14.43 17.76 19.50
CA ASN A 18 -14.40 18.02 18.07
C ASN A 18 -13.54 19.25 17.85
N ALA A 19 -12.24 19.03 17.70
CA ALA A 19 -11.30 20.02 17.23
C ALA A 19 -11.69 20.47 15.81
N SER A 20 -11.69 21.78 15.58
CA SER A 20 -12.03 22.35 14.26
C SER A 20 -10.96 21.93 13.24
N GLN A 21 -11.40 21.60 12.02
CA GLN A 21 -10.46 21.16 10.99
C GLN A 21 -9.75 22.38 10.36
N SER A 22 -8.47 22.18 9.99
CA SER A 22 -7.68 23.21 9.31
C SER A 22 -8.27 23.57 7.95
N MET A 23 -8.30 24.85 7.61
CA MET A 23 -8.75 25.39 6.31
C MET A 23 -7.97 24.79 5.14
N ARG A 24 -6.73 24.34 5.41
CA ARG A 24 -5.89 23.67 4.41
C ARG A 24 -6.30 22.23 4.13
N LYS A 25 -7.20 21.63 4.91
CA LYS A 25 -7.80 20.32 4.59
C LYS A 25 -9.02 20.56 3.71
N CYS A 26 -8.81 20.61 2.41
CA CYS A 26 -9.89 20.94 1.47
C CYS A 26 -10.57 19.71 0.89
N MET A 27 -11.80 19.92 0.48
CA MET A 27 -12.60 18.95 -0.22
C MET A 27 -13.42 19.62 -1.31
N LEU A 28 -13.43 19.03 -2.49
CA LEU A 28 -14.22 19.51 -3.62
C LEU A 28 -15.59 18.82 -3.59
N LEU A 29 -16.64 19.61 -3.43
CA LEU A 29 -18.02 19.15 -3.57
C LEU A 29 -18.34 18.89 -5.05
N PRO A 30 -19.36 18.08 -5.38
CA PRO A 30 -19.81 17.92 -6.75
C PRO A 30 -20.08 19.27 -7.43
N VAL A 31 -19.49 19.49 -8.60
CA VAL A 31 -19.70 20.72 -9.38
C VAL A 31 -21.11 20.69 -9.96
N LYS A 32 -21.91 21.71 -9.63
CA LYS A 32 -23.26 21.87 -10.16
C LYS A 32 -23.19 22.49 -11.55
N ASP A 33 -23.99 21.96 -12.47
CA ASP A 33 -24.09 22.44 -13.84
C ASP A 33 -25.54 22.37 -14.33
N SER A 34 -26.02 23.46 -14.92
CA SER A 34 -27.33 23.58 -15.56
C SER A 34 -27.58 22.61 -16.74
N ILE A 35 -26.54 22.07 -17.40
CA ILE A 35 -26.67 21.21 -18.60
C ILE A 35 -26.46 19.71 -18.28
N GLY A 36 -26.96 19.25 -17.14
CA GLY A 36 -26.97 17.82 -16.82
C GLY A 36 -25.58 17.20 -16.55
N GLY A 37 -24.58 18.01 -16.21
CA GLY A 37 -23.31 17.57 -15.62
C GLY A 37 -22.14 17.33 -16.59
N ALA A 38 -22.34 17.47 -17.91
CA ALA A 38 -21.29 17.25 -18.89
C ALA A 38 -20.13 18.25 -18.77
N LEU A 39 -20.44 19.52 -18.46
CA LEU A 39 -19.44 20.57 -18.24
C LEU A 39 -18.88 20.47 -16.81
N GLY A 40 -19.77 20.30 -15.83
CA GLY A 40 -19.41 20.20 -14.42
C GLY A 40 -18.42 19.08 -14.11
N PHE A 41 -18.56 17.90 -14.72
CA PHE A 41 -17.65 16.77 -14.49
C PHE A 41 -16.22 17.07 -14.98
N LYS A 42 -16.06 17.68 -16.15
CA LYS A 42 -14.73 18.03 -16.69
C LYS A 42 -14.04 19.09 -15.84
N VAL A 43 -14.80 20.09 -15.37
CA VAL A 43 -14.29 21.11 -14.44
C VAL A 43 -13.90 20.47 -13.11
N TYR A 44 -14.71 19.54 -12.60
CA TYR A 44 -14.39 18.78 -11.38
C TYR A 44 -13.05 18.04 -11.50
N GLU A 45 -12.82 17.28 -12.57
CA GLU A 45 -11.57 16.54 -12.78
C GLU A 45 -10.35 17.47 -12.82
N GLU A 46 -10.47 18.61 -13.50
CA GLU A 46 -9.38 19.57 -13.67
C GLU A 46 -9.02 20.27 -12.35
N VAL A 47 -10.02 20.65 -11.57
CA VAL A 47 -9.84 21.28 -10.25
C VAL A 47 -9.38 20.27 -9.21
N GLU A 48 -9.93 19.05 -9.22
CA GLU A 48 -9.50 17.99 -8.32
C GLU A 48 -8.02 17.63 -8.55
N ARG A 49 -7.60 17.53 -9.81
CA ARG A 49 -6.20 17.27 -10.15
C ARG A 49 -5.30 18.36 -9.57
N TYR A 50 -5.66 19.62 -9.76
CA TYR A 50 -4.92 20.75 -9.21
C TYR A 50 -4.83 20.67 -7.68
N LEU A 51 -5.95 20.45 -6.97
CA LEU A 51 -5.97 20.35 -5.51
C LEU A 51 -5.11 19.20 -4.99
N LYS A 52 -5.11 18.04 -5.68
CA LYS A 52 -4.27 16.89 -5.33
C LYS A 52 -2.77 17.16 -5.52
N THR A 53 -2.40 18.03 -6.46
CA THR A 53 -1.00 18.39 -6.74
C THR A 53 -0.53 19.62 -5.97
N SER A 54 -1.45 20.43 -5.45
CA SER A 54 -1.11 21.65 -4.72
C SER A 54 -0.48 21.35 -3.36
N GLU A 55 0.53 22.12 -2.97
CA GLU A 55 1.22 21.93 -1.68
C GLU A 55 0.45 22.51 -0.49
N TRP A 56 -0.47 23.44 -0.76
CA TRP A 56 -1.22 24.16 0.27
C TRP A 56 -2.48 23.41 0.75
N CYS A 57 -3.04 22.53 -0.09
CA CYS A 57 -4.28 21.82 0.19
C CYS A 57 -4.05 20.32 0.44
N TYR A 58 -4.38 19.86 1.65
CA TYR A 58 -4.46 18.44 2.00
C TYR A 58 -5.80 17.87 1.51
N TYR A 59 -5.88 17.58 0.22
CA TYR A 59 -7.12 17.14 -0.43
C TYR A 59 -7.71 15.85 0.17
N ARG A 60 -9.01 15.87 0.49
CA ARG A 60 -9.79 14.71 0.95
C ARG A 60 -10.68 14.20 -0.17
N SER A 61 -10.48 12.93 -0.55
CA SER A 61 -11.19 12.31 -1.66
C SER A 61 -12.67 12.04 -1.37
N ASN A 62 -13.48 12.16 -2.42
CA ASN A 62 -14.94 12.09 -2.41
C ASN A 62 -15.52 10.66 -2.18
N SER A 63 -14.68 9.63 -2.05
CA SER A 63 -15.12 8.22 -1.99
C SER A 63 -16.04 7.89 -0.81
N GLU A 64 -15.86 8.55 0.34
CA GLU A 64 -16.73 8.37 1.51
C GLU A 64 -18.05 9.15 1.38
N ILE A 65 -18.03 10.27 0.66
CA ILE A 65 -19.19 11.12 0.42
C ILE A 65 -20.20 10.44 -0.51
N ILE A 66 -19.77 9.67 -1.52
CA ILE A 66 -20.70 9.03 -2.45
C ILE A 66 -21.75 8.18 -1.71
N ASN A 67 -21.38 7.57 -0.59
CA ASN A 67 -22.31 6.81 0.26
C ASN A 67 -23.27 7.72 1.04
N ILE A 68 -22.81 8.90 1.47
CA ILE A 68 -23.62 9.88 2.21
C ILE A 68 -24.58 10.59 1.25
N LEU A 69 -24.07 11.09 0.12
CA LEU A 69 -24.83 11.83 -0.90
C LEU A 69 -25.64 10.91 -1.83
N GLY A 70 -25.33 9.62 -1.88
CA GLY A 70 -26.11 8.63 -2.62
C GLY A 70 -27.58 8.58 -2.18
N ASN A 71 -27.85 8.81 -0.88
CA ASN A 71 -29.19 8.90 -0.33
C ASN A 71 -29.93 10.18 -0.77
N TYR A 72 -29.19 11.21 -1.18
CA TYR A 72 -29.71 12.53 -1.55
C TYR A 72 -29.69 12.76 -3.07
N LYS A 73 -29.46 11.73 -3.89
CA LYS A 73 -29.26 11.85 -5.35
C LYS A 73 -30.35 12.64 -6.09
N ARG A 74 -31.60 12.62 -5.62
CA ARG A 74 -32.73 13.35 -6.24
C ARG A 74 -32.75 14.84 -5.93
N ASN A 75 -32.28 15.25 -4.73
CA ASN A 75 -32.34 16.63 -4.24
C ASN A 75 -30.95 17.13 -3.81
N LEU A 76 -29.90 16.61 -4.45
CA LEU A 76 -28.52 16.82 -4.01
C LEU A 76 -28.18 18.31 -3.88
N ASP A 77 -28.68 19.10 -4.81
CA ASP A 77 -28.47 20.53 -4.89
C ASP A 77 -29.03 21.30 -3.67
N GLU A 78 -30.26 20.99 -3.25
CA GLU A 78 -30.87 21.58 -2.05
C GLU A 78 -30.07 21.23 -0.79
N HIS A 79 -29.55 20.00 -0.73
CA HIS A 79 -28.78 19.51 0.41
C HIS A 79 -27.37 20.10 0.46
N LEU A 80 -26.74 20.44 -0.67
CA LEU A 80 -25.44 21.13 -0.71
C LEU A 80 -25.52 22.61 -0.31
N HIS A 81 -26.73 23.14 -0.06
CA HIS A 81 -26.97 24.46 0.51
C HIS A 81 -27.34 24.43 2.00
N ASN A 82 -27.56 23.23 2.56
CA ASN A 82 -27.99 23.08 3.94
C ASN A 82 -26.78 23.05 4.90
N GLU A 83 -26.77 23.96 5.87
CA GLU A 83 -25.70 24.10 6.89
C GLU A 83 -25.42 22.79 7.62
N ASP A 84 -26.46 22.05 8.02
CA ASP A 84 -26.33 20.81 8.77
C ASP A 84 -25.73 19.69 7.91
N VAL A 85 -26.11 19.62 6.64
CA VAL A 85 -25.56 18.62 5.71
C VAL A 85 -24.09 18.91 5.46
N LEU A 86 -23.73 20.17 5.19
CA LEU A 86 -22.34 20.57 4.95
C LEU A 86 -21.48 20.31 6.19
N LYS A 87 -21.99 20.59 7.38
CA LYS A 87 -21.31 20.26 8.64
C LYS A 87 -21.05 18.76 8.77
N VAL A 88 -22.05 17.91 8.52
CA VAL A 88 -21.88 16.44 8.56
C VAL A 88 -20.86 15.98 7.52
N VAL A 89 -20.90 16.56 6.31
CA VAL A 89 -19.93 16.26 5.25
C VAL A 89 -18.50 16.63 5.69
N ALA A 90 -18.29 17.82 6.23
CA ALA A 90 -17.00 18.27 6.75
C ALA A 90 -16.50 17.37 7.90
N GLU A 91 -17.37 17.01 8.85
CA GLU A 91 -17.02 16.15 9.99
C GLU A 91 -16.61 14.74 9.53
N LYS A 92 -17.36 14.15 8.60
CA LYS A 92 -17.08 12.79 8.09
C LYS A 92 -15.79 12.74 7.31
N THR A 93 -15.54 13.76 6.49
CA THR A 93 -14.37 13.83 5.61
C THR A 93 -13.15 14.43 6.27
N LYS A 94 -13.34 15.01 7.47
CA LYS A 94 -12.36 15.80 8.21
C LYS A 94 -11.80 16.95 7.37
N ALA A 95 -12.66 17.56 6.54
CA ALA A 95 -12.34 18.73 5.75
C ALA A 95 -12.60 20.00 6.57
N GLY A 96 -11.66 20.93 6.55
CA GLY A 96 -11.83 22.28 7.10
C GLY A 96 -12.32 23.30 6.08
N SER A 97 -12.29 22.96 4.80
CA SER A 97 -12.82 23.81 3.73
C SER A 97 -13.50 22.97 2.66
N LEU A 98 -14.79 23.25 2.45
CA LEU A 98 -15.62 22.66 1.42
C LEU A 98 -15.68 23.64 0.24
N ILE A 99 -15.17 23.21 -0.90
CA ILE A 99 -15.13 23.99 -2.13
C ILE A 99 -16.39 23.64 -2.93
N ARG A 100 -17.31 24.60 -3.07
CA ARG A 100 -18.52 24.48 -3.89
C ARG A 100 -18.36 25.31 -5.16
N ILE A 101 -18.65 24.71 -6.30
CA ILE A 101 -18.61 25.38 -7.61
C ILE A 101 -19.95 25.19 -8.29
N GLU A 102 -20.51 26.28 -8.79
CA GLU A 102 -21.77 26.31 -9.51
C GLU A 102 -21.57 26.95 -10.88
N LEU A 103 -22.04 26.24 -11.91
CA LEU A 103 -21.98 26.66 -13.31
C LEU A 103 -23.41 26.89 -13.83
N ILE A 104 -23.72 28.13 -14.17
CA ILE A 104 -25.02 28.52 -14.73
C ILE A 104 -24.78 28.89 -16.19
N SER A 105 -25.28 28.06 -17.10
CA SER A 105 -25.17 28.30 -18.54
C SER A 105 -26.18 29.35 -18.98
N GLU A 106 -25.73 30.28 -19.80
CA GLU A 106 -26.53 31.35 -20.39
C GLU A 106 -26.30 31.38 -21.91
N ASP A 107 -27.17 32.06 -22.66
CA ASP A 107 -27.14 32.05 -24.13
C ASP A 107 -25.79 32.43 -24.76
N ASN A 108 -24.99 33.25 -24.06
CA ASN A 108 -23.68 33.75 -24.52
C ASN A 108 -22.51 33.37 -23.60
N GLY A 109 -22.62 32.28 -22.83
CA GLY A 109 -21.50 31.81 -22.02
C GLY A 109 -21.91 31.06 -20.76
N VAL A 110 -21.07 31.16 -19.73
CA VAL A 110 -21.27 30.49 -18.45
C VAL A 110 -20.92 31.44 -17.31
N GLU A 111 -21.83 31.53 -16.35
CA GLU A 111 -21.57 32.17 -15.07
C GLU A 111 -21.00 31.13 -14.11
N VAL A 112 -19.81 31.43 -13.58
CA VAL A 112 -19.07 30.57 -12.65
C VAL A 112 -19.14 31.22 -11.28
N GLU A 113 -19.62 30.49 -10.28
CA GLU A 113 -19.59 30.90 -8.87
C GLU A 113 -18.80 29.88 -8.05
N MET A 114 -17.85 30.34 -7.25
CA MET A 114 -17.10 29.52 -6.31
C MET A 114 -17.31 30.03 -4.89
N ASN A 115 -17.69 29.12 -3.98
CA ASN A 115 -17.84 29.38 -2.56
C ASN A 115 -16.94 28.41 -1.77
N ILE A 116 -16.15 28.94 -0.83
CA ILE A 116 -15.36 28.13 0.10
C ILE A 116 -15.98 28.24 1.49
N ILE A 117 -16.50 27.11 1.97
CA ILE A 117 -17.32 27.01 3.17
C ILE A 117 -16.51 26.31 4.26
N GLY A 118 -16.58 26.82 5.49
CA GLY A 118 -15.90 26.24 6.65
C GLY A 118 -16.48 24.90 7.10
N ASP A 119 -15.76 24.25 8.02
CA ASP A 119 -16.15 22.97 8.64
C ASP A 119 -17.50 23.00 9.37
N ASN A 120 -17.93 24.18 9.83
CA ASN A 120 -19.24 24.37 10.44
C ASN A 120 -20.40 24.40 9.43
N GLY A 121 -20.14 24.35 8.13
CA GLY A 121 -21.15 24.39 7.07
C GLY A 121 -21.79 25.77 6.85
N LYS A 122 -21.39 26.79 7.62
CA LYS A 122 -22.02 28.12 7.65
C LYS A 122 -21.09 29.25 7.21
N ASP A 123 -19.87 29.23 7.74
CA ASP A 123 -18.92 30.31 7.51
C ASP A 123 -18.45 30.26 6.06
N VAL A 124 -18.52 31.40 5.38
CA VAL A 124 -17.96 31.55 4.03
C VAL A 124 -16.60 32.22 4.19
N TYR A 125 -15.55 31.51 3.81
CA TYR A 125 -14.17 31.99 3.85
C TYR A 125 -13.76 32.73 2.58
N PHE A 126 -14.41 32.41 1.45
CA PHE A 126 -14.11 33.01 0.17
C PHE A 126 -15.30 32.86 -0.77
N LYS A 127 -15.64 33.91 -1.51
CA LYS A 127 -16.69 33.87 -2.52
C LYS A 127 -16.31 34.69 -3.75
N GLU A 128 -16.34 34.06 -4.92
CA GLU A 128 -16.08 34.73 -6.19
C GLU A 128 -17.10 34.33 -7.24
N LYS A 129 -17.37 35.27 -8.16
CA LYS A 129 -18.36 35.11 -9.22
C LYS A 129 -17.94 35.85 -10.47
N LEU A 130 -17.93 35.17 -11.61
CA LEU A 130 -17.55 35.76 -12.90
C LEU A 130 -18.35 35.15 -14.05
N ARG A 131 -18.77 36.00 -14.98
CA ARG A 131 -19.40 35.60 -16.23
C ARG A 131 -18.35 35.49 -17.33
N LEU A 132 -18.21 34.30 -17.90
CA LEU A 132 -17.31 33.99 -19.01
C LEU A 132 -18.10 33.93 -20.31
N SER A 133 -17.53 34.44 -21.41
CA SER A 133 -18.13 34.33 -22.75
C SER A 133 -17.84 32.99 -23.44
N ASN A 134 -17.05 32.12 -22.82
CA ASN A 134 -16.62 30.84 -23.37
C ASN A 134 -17.03 29.69 -22.41
N ASN A 135 -17.55 28.62 -22.98
CA ASN A 135 -17.98 27.40 -22.27
C ASN A 135 -16.91 26.30 -22.26
N ASP A 136 -15.67 26.61 -22.63
CA ASP A 136 -14.55 25.68 -22.57
C ASP A 136 -14.24 25.29 -21.11
N PRO A 137 -14.36 23.98 -20.75
CA PRO A 137 -14.06 23.49 -19.41
C PRO A 137 -12.66 23.87 -18.92
N VAL A 138 -11.67 23.99 -19.80
CA VAL A 138 -10.29 24.32 -19.44
C VAL A 138 -10.19 25.77 -18.95
N VAL A 139 -10.88 26.70 -19.62
CA VAL A 139 -10.91 28.12 -19.24
C VAL A 139 -11.64 28.31 -17.90
N ILE A 140 -12.75 27.61 -17.72
CA ILE A 140 -13.50 27.61 -16.45
C ILE A 140 -12.62 27.03 -15.33
N GLY A 141 -12.00 25.86 -15.57
CA GLY A 141 -11.10 25.22 -14.62
C GLY A 141 -9.94 26.13 -14.23
N GLN A 142 -9.33 26.84 -15.19
CA GLN A 142 -8.26 27.80 -14.90
C GLN A 142 -8.75 28.99 -14.07
N THR A 143 -9.96 29.50 -14.34
CA THR A 143 -10.58 30.57 -13.55
C THR A 143 -10.74 30.16 -12.10
N VAL A 144 -11.25 28.95 -11.85
CA VAL A 144 -11.38 28.37 -10.51
C VAL A 144 -10.01 28.19 -9.85
N LYS A 145 -8.98 27.70 -10.56
CA LYS A 145 -7.62 27.59 -10.02
C LYS A 145 -7.06 28.94 -9.57
N ASN A 146 -7.24 29.98 -10.38
CA ASN A 146 -6.79 31.32 -10.03
C ASN A 146 -7.47 31.83 -8.75
N TRP A 147 -8.76 31.55 -8.57
CA TRP A 147 -9.47 31.88 -7.34
C TRP A 147 -9.01 31.05 -6.14
N LEU A 148 -8.66 29.78 -6.34
CA LEU A 148 -8.08 28.94 -5.30
C LEU A 148 -6.69 29.46 -4.88
N ASP A 149 -5.87 29.94 -5.82
CA ASP A 149 -4.58 30.59 -5.53
C ASP A 149 -4.78 31.91 -4.76
N GLN A 150 -5.87 32.64 -5.01
CA GLN A 150 -6.24 33.83 -4.24
C GLN A 150 -6.68 33.45 -2.82
N TYR A 151 -7.49 32.39 -2.70
CA TYR A 151 -7.91 31.88 -1.41
C TYR A 151 -6.74 31.42 -0.55
N GLU A 152 -5.77 30.71 -1.13
CA GLU A 152 -4.55 30.26 -0.43
C GLU A 152 -3.87 31.42 0.30
N LYS A 153 -3.73 32.57 -0.38
CA LYS A 153 -3.09 33.78 0.17
C LYS A 153 -3.89 34.42 1.30
N ASN A 154 -5.20 34.14 1.38
CA ASN A 154 -6.08 34.65 2.42
C ASN A 154 -6.13 33.75 3.67
N ILE A 155 -5.51 32.57 3.65
CA ILE A 155 -5.46 31.69 4.84
C ILE A 155 -4.50 32.30 5.87
N PRO A 156 -4.96 32.67 7.08
CA PRO A 156 -4.18 33.46 8.03
C PRO A 156 -3.11 32.67 8.80
N TYR A 157 -2.91 31.39 8.48
CA TYR A 157 -1.95 30.50 9.16
C TYR A 157 -1.44 29.40 8.24
N ASP A 158 -0.34 28.78 8.66
CA ASP A 158 0.28 27.65 7.96
C ASP A 158 -0.22 26.30 8.49
N GLY A 159 -0.52 26.21 9.79
CA GLY A 159 -1.22 25.07 10.37
C GLY A 159 -1.78 25.33 11.76
N ARG A 160 -2.21 24.25 12.40
CA ARG A 160 -2.83 24.25 13.73
C ARG A 160 -2.16 23.26 14.66
N ILE A 161 -2.25 23.55 15.95
CA ILE A 161 -1.76 22.66 16.99
C ILE A 161 -2.74 21.51 17.21
N LEU A 162 -2.26 20.29 17.00
CA LEU A 162 -3.02 19.04 17.19
C LEU A 162 -2.92 18.52 18.62
N GLY A 163 -1.82 18.80 19.31
CA GLY A 163 -1.56 18.24 20.63
C GLY A 163 -0.38 18.93 21.30
N ILE A 164 -0.40 18.95 22.63
CA ILE A 164 0.58 19.63 23.47
C ILE A 164 1.04 18.68 24.57
N LEU A 165 2.34 18.59 24.76
CA LEU A 165 2.97 17.82 25.82
C LEU A 165 4.04 18.67 26.51
N GLY A 166 3.69 19.30 27.62
CA GLY A 166 4.56 20.24 28.31
C GLY A 166 4.88 21.45 27.43
N ASN A 167 6.15 21.60 27.05
CA ASN A 167 6.60 22.67 26.13
C ASN A 167 6.71 22.19 24.67
N GLN A 168 6.33 20.96 24.37
CA GLN A 168 6.30 20.42 23.01
C GLN A 168 4.89 20.52 22.45
N PHE A 169 4.79 20.75 21.14
CA PHE A 169 3.52 20.78 20.43
C PHE A 169 3.66 20.05 19.08
N THR A 170 2.54 19.50 18.60
CA THR A 170 2.45 18.87 17.28
C THR A 170 1.58 19.72 16.38
N VAL A 171 2.01 19.93 15.13
CA VAL A 171 1.27 20.71 14.12
C VAL A 171 0.86 19.86 12.93
N ASP A 172 -0.19 20.30 12.23
CA ASP A 172 -0.78 19.59 11.10
C ASP A 172 -0.18 19.92 9.71
N PHE A 173 1.03 20.47 9.68
CA PHE A 173 1.87 20.56 8.48
C PHE A 173 3.21 19.85 8.68
N GLY A 174 3.86 19.46 7.59
CA GLY A 174 5.14 18.74 7.63
C GLY A 174 6.04 19.05 6.44
N LYS A 175 6.90 18.08 6.07
CA LYS A 175 7.88 18.22 4.99
C LYS A 175 7.24 18.59 3.65
N SER A 176 6.02 18.11 3.38
CA SER A 176 5.29 18.44 2.15
C SER A 176 4.93 19.93 2.02
N TYR A 177 4.89 20.66 3.15
CA TYR A 177 4.66 22.10 3.19
C TYR A 177 5.96 22.92 3.12
N GLY A 178 7.11 22.25 2.96
CA GLY A 178 8.42 22.88 2.96
C GLY A 178 8.91 23.28 4.35
N VAL A 179 8.54 22.51 5.38
CA VAL A 179 8.99 22.74 6.76
C VAL A 179 10.25 21.94 7.03
N PHE A 180 11.23 22.58 7.67
CA PHE A 180 12.52 22.02 8.01
C PHE A 180 12.75 21.97 9.53
N ILE A 181 13.72 21.16 9.93
CA ILE A 181 14.19 21.13 11.31
C ILE A 181 14.89 22.46 11.60
N ASN A 182 14.61 23.03 12.77
CA ASN A 182 15.02 24.34 13.24
C ASN A 182 14.25 25.54 12.68
N ASP A 183 13.22 25.34 11.86
CA ASP A 183 12.36 26.44 11.45
C ASP A 183 11.70 27.09 12.66
N SER A 184 11.67 28.43 12.64
CA SER A 184 11.00 29.22 13.66
C SER A 184 9.53 29.37 13.34
N VAL A 185 8.69 29.21 14.36
CA VAL A 185 7.25 29.34 14.23
C VAL A 185 6.69 30.31 15.28
N GLU A 186 5.64 31.00 14.89
CA GLU A 186 4.86 31.87 15.74
C GLU A 186 3.50 31.22 16.00
N ILE A 187 3.11 31.14 17.27
CA ILE A 187 1.84 30.56 17.70
C ILE A 187 0.90 31.71 18.08
N ILE A 188 -0.24 31.77 17.42
CA ILE A 188 -1.26 32.81 17.61
C ILE A 188 -2.63 32.17 17.86
N ARG A 189 -3.49 32.88 18.59
CA ARG A 189 -4.86 32.46 18.87
C ARG A 189 -5.85 33.39 18.17
N PRO A 190 -6.79 32.88 17.35
CA PRO A 190 -7.87 33.69 16.84
C PRO A 190 -8.84 34.05 17.98
N ILE A 191 -9.09 35.34 18.18
CA ILE A 191 -10.02 35.87 19.20
C ILE A 191 -11.39 36.10 18.56
N LYS A 192 -11.42 36.80 17.42
CA LYS A 192 -12.67 37.29 16.83
C LYS A 192 -12.63 37.25 15.31
N LYS A 193 -13.73 36.82 14.71
CA LYS A 193 -14.00 36.87 13.26
C LYS A 193 -14.56 38.25 12.90
N LYS A 194 -13.95 38.97 11.96
CA LYS A 194 -14.55 40.17 11.35
C LYS A 194 -15.28 39.76 10.08
N ARG A 195 -16.56 40.12 9.98
CA ARG A 195 -17.41 39.80 8.83
C ARG A 195 -17.73 41.05 8.02
N HIS A 196 -17.83 40.89 6.71
CA HIS A 196 -18.33 41.96 5.84
C HIS A 196 -19.80 42.25 6.18
N PRO A 197 -20.22 43.51 6.40
CA PRO A 197 -21.58 43.84 6.82
C PRO A 197 -22.68 43.32 5.89
N LEU A 198 -22.43 43.37 4.58
CA LEU A 198 -23.39 42.97 3.54
C LEU A 198 -23.29 41.48 3.18
N PHE A 199 -22.11 41.01 2.77
CA PHE A 199 -21.90 39.65 2.25
C PHE A 199 -21.73 38.57 3.32
N LYS A 200 -21.59 38.95 4.60
CA LYS A 200 -21.37 38.04 5.77
C LYS A 200 -20.14 37.13 5.68
N GLU A 201 -19.32 37.29 4.64
CA GLU A 201 -18.01 36.66 4.46
C GLU A 201 -17.04 37.08 5.57
N ILE A 202 -16.14 36.17 5.95
CA ILE A 202 -15.08 36.47 6.90
C ILE A 202 -13.92 37.14 6.15
N VAL A 203 -13.68 38.41 6.46
CA VAL A 203 -12.66 39.23 5.79
C VAL A 203 -11.34 39.20 6.56
N ASP A 204 -11.40 39.18 7.88
CA ASP A 204 -10.22 39.35 8.74
C ASP A 204 -10.43 38.65 10.09
N TRP A 205 -9.32 38.33 10.75
CA TRP A 205 -9.27 37.66 12.04
C TRP A 205 -8.47 38.49 13.03
N GLU A 206 -9.09 38.82 14.15
CA GLU A 206 -8.36 39.41 15.27
C GLU A 206 -7.60 38.30 16.00
N THR A 207 -6.28 38.37 16.02
CA THR A 207 -5.40 37.35 16.59
C THR A 207 -4.56 37.88 17.73
N GLU A 208 -4.34 37.07 18.77
CA GLU A 208 -3.39 37.34 19.84
C GLU A 208 -2.17 36.44 19.70
N LYS A 209 -0.98 37.02 19.73
CA LYS A 209 0.27 36.27 19.72
C LYS A 209 0.53 35.65 21.09
N LEU A 210 0.75 34.34 21.13
CA LEU A 210 0.94 33.60 22.38
C LEU A 210 2.41 33.32 22.67
N SER A 211 3.12 32.77 21.69
CA SER A 211 4.50 32.31 21.89
C SER A 211 5.25 32.15 20.56
N ASN A 212 6.58 32.06 20.66
CA ASN A 212 7.43 31.59 19.58
C ASN A 212 7.97 30.20 19.92
N GLY A 213 8.18 29.39 18.90
CA GLY A 213 8.77 28.07 19.03
C GLY A 213 9.64 27.71 17.85
N ARG A 214 10.20 26.51 17.93
CA ARG A 214 11.08 25.94 16.91
C ARG A 214 10.70 24.51 16.60
N ILE A 215 10.66 24.17 15.32
CA ILE A 215 10.44 22.80 14.86
C ILE A 215 11.70 21.97 15.11
N PHE A 216 11.58 20.81 15.76
CA PHE A 216 12.73 19.92 16.00
C PHE A 216 12.60 18.56 15.31
N TYR A 217 11.39 18.20 14.86
CA TYR A 217 11.14 16.97 14.13
C TYR A 217 10.06 17.19 13.06
N VAL A 218 10.28 16.65 11.87
CA VAL A 218 9.39 16.82 10.72
C VAL A 218 9.06 15.45 10.13
N SER A 219 7.77 15.15 10.00
CA SER A 219 7.21 14.04 9.23
C SER A 219 6.60 14.57 7.93
N PRO A 220 6.15 13.72 6.99
CA PRO A 220 5.60 14.20 5.72
C PRO A 220 4.43 15.18 5.89
N THR A 221 3.48 14.91 6.79
CA THR A 221 2.23 15.68 6.96
C THR A 221 2.08 16.34 8.34
N GLN A 222 3.07 16.18 9.22
CA GLN A 222 3.03 16.70 10.59
C GLN A 222 4.43 17.09 11.02
N ALA A 223 4.54 18.00 11.98
CA ALA A 223 5.80 18.39 12.57
C ALA A 223 5.63 18.55 14.08
N GLN A 224 6.73 18.39 14.81
CA GLN A 224 6.79 18.62 16.25
C GLN A 224 7.74 19.78 16.53
N GLY A 225 7.27 20.69 17.37
CA GLY A 225 8.02 21.86 17.79
C GLY A 225 8.10 21.98 19.30
N LYS A 226 9.02 22.81 19.76
CA LYS A 226 9.20 23.18 21.15
C LYS A 226 8.99 24.68 21.31
N ILE A 227 8.29 25.07 22.36
CA ILE A 227 8.05 26.48 22.70
C ILE A 227 9.33 27.04 23.32
N ASP A 228 9.86 28.10 22.71
CA ASP A 228 11.07 28.78 23.16
C ASP A 228 10.73 29.86 24.19
N LYS A 229 9.72 30.68 23.88
CA LYS A 229 9.30 31.81 24.72
C LYS A 229 7.82 32.11 24.59
N TYR A 230 7.15 32.27 25.72
CA TYR A 230 5.79 32.83 25.78
C TYR A 230 5.86 34.36 25.77
N GLU A 231 5.04 34.98 24.93
CA GLU A 231 4.85 36.44 24.89
C GLU A 231 3.58 36.86 25.64
N SER A 232 2.58 35.98 25.70
CA SER A 232 1.36 36.14 26.48
C SER A 232 1.45 35.41 27.83
N ARG A 233 0.57 35.78 28.78
CA ARG A 233 0.34 34.99 30.01
C ARG A 233 -0.49 33.72 29.72
N LYS A 234 -1.18 33.68 28.59
CA LYS A 234 -1.99 32.53 28.16
C LYS A 234 -1.09 31.42 27.65
N ARG A 235 -1.44 30.18 27.97
CA ARG A 235 -0.74 29.00 27.45
C ARG A 235 -1.29 28.63 26.09
N VAL A 236 -0.44 28.00 25.30
CA VAL A 236 -0.82 27.41 24.01
C VAL A 236 -1.83 26.29 24.27
N GLU A 237 -2.83 26.18 23.40
CA GLU A 237 -3.92 25.20 23.43
C GLU A 237 -4.05 24.49 22.07
N ILE A 238 -4.79 23.38 22.06
CA ILE A 238 -5.16 22.70 20.81
C ILE A 238 -6.00 23.68 19.97
N ASP A 239 -5.86 23.61 18.65
CA ASP A 239 -6.47 24.50 17.65
C ASP A 239 -5.88 25.92 17.54
N ASP A 240 -4.89 26.28 18.37
CA ASP A 240 -4.12 27.50 18.13
C ASP A 240 -3.40 27.43 16.78
N TRP A 241 -3.28 28.59 16.14
CA TRP A 241 -2.72 28.73 14.80
C TRP A 241 -1.21 28.88 14.86
N VAL A 242 -0.56 28.35 13.84
CA VAL A 242 0.90 28.36 13.71
C VAL A 242 1.27 28.98 12.38
N ILE A 243 2.13 30.00 12.45
CA ILE A 243 2.72 30.69 11.31
C ILE A 243 4.19 30.33 11.23
N LEU A 244 4.61 29.81 10.09
CA LEU A 244 5.99 29.47 9.77
C LEU A 244 6.74 30.73 9.34
N LYS A 245 7.76 31.12 10.13
CA LYS A 245 8.66 32.20 9.74
C LYS A 245 9.71 31.64 8.79
N LYS A 246 9.40 31.65 7.50
CA LYS A 246 10.36 31.31 6.43
C LYS A 246 11.44 32.38 6.38
N ASP A 247 12.60 32.12 6.96
CA ASP A 247 13.76 33.00 6.80
C ASP A 247 14.39 32.72 5.42
N ALA A 248 14.23 33.68 4.51
CA ALA A 248 14.66 33.54 3.11
C ALA A 248 16.17 33.28 2.96
N ASN A 249 16.98 33.70 3.93
CA ASN A 249 18.43 33.48 3.93
C ASN A 249 18.79 32.09 4.46
N ALA A 250 18.07 31.59 5.48
CA ALA A 250 18.22 30.23 5.99
C ALA A 250 17.76 29.19 4.96
N GLN A 251 16.66 29.46 4.23
CA GLN A 251 16.21 28.60 3.15
C GLN A 251 17.26 28.44 2.05
N LYS A 252 17.97 29.49 1.61
CA LYS A 252 19.04 29.33 0.61
C LYS A 252 20.19 28.48 1.14
N ALA A 253 20.61 28.67 2.39
CA ALA A 253 21.69 27.89 2.99
C ALA A 253 21.29 26.43 3.24
N ASP A 254 20.04 26.16 3.60
CA ASP A 254 19.54 24.81 3.81
C ASP A 254 19.15 24.13 2.49
N LEU A 255 18.61 24.83 1.49
CA LEU A 255 18.44 24.33 0.11
C LEU A 255 19.78 23.93 -0.52
N LEU A 256 20.89 24.59 -0.13
CA LEU A 256 22.26 24.25 -0.54
C LEU A 256 22.88 23.11 0.30
N LYS A 257 22.31 22.80 1.47
CA LYS A 257 22.71 21.66 2.33
C LYS A 257 21.83 20.42 2.16
N ILE A 258 20.65 20.57 1.56
CA ILE A 258 19.95 19.46 0.94
C ILE A 258 20.92 18.98 -0.14
N PRO A 259 21.49 17.76 -0.04
CA PRO A 259 22.24 17.22 -1.16
C PRO A 259 21.34 17.35 -2.38
N TYR A 260 21.87 17.95 -3.44
CA TYR A 260 21.20 18.08 -4.72
C TYR A 260 20.93 16.67 -5.26
N GLU A 261 19.93 15.99 -4.74
CA GLU A 261 19.21 14.96 -5.46
C GLU A 261 18.51 15.72 -6.57
N GLN A 262 19.09 15.55 -7.76
CA GLN A 262 18.64 16.09 -9.02
C GLN A 262 17.11 15.99 -9.14
N ALA A 263 16.43 17.10 -8.90
CA ALA A 263 15.13 17.39 -9.51
C ALA A 263 15.37 17.52 -11.02
N GLY A 264 15.57 16.39 -11.68
CA GLY A 264 16.19 16.33 -13.01
C GLY A 264 16.60 14.92 -13.45
N GLY A 265 15.75 13.93 -13.24
CA GLY A 265 15.56 12.84 -14.22
C GLY A 265 16.71 11.86 -14.49
N LYS A 266 17.70 11.66 -13.60
CA LYS A 266 18.68 10.57 -13.80
C LYS A 266 19.09 9.73 -12.58
N ASP A 267 18.82 10.13 -11.34
CA ASP A 267 19.22 9.35 -10.15
C ASP A 267 18.16 9.30 -9.05
N ASP A 268 16.87 9.18 -9.41
CA ASP A 268 15.80 8.86 -8.43
C ASP A 268 15.77 7.34 -8.15
N PHE A 269 16.92 6.80 -7.73
CA PHE A 269 16.96 5.51 -7.05
C PHE A 269 16.74 5.75 -5.56
N SER A 270 15.53 6.20 -5.19
CA SER A 270 14.93 5.55 -4.03
C SER A 270 15.07 4.06 -4.30
N PHE A 271 15.94 3.36 -3.58
CA PHE A 271 16.09 1.92 -3.77
C PHE A 271 14.75 1.31 -3.39
N GLY A 272 13.85 1.23 -4.36
CA GLY A 272 12.73 0.31 -4.32
C GLY A 272 13.36 -1.03 -4.02
N LYS A 273 12.87 -1.68 -2.97
CA LYS A 273 13.27 -3.02 -2.51
C LYS A 273 13.89 -3.79 -3.68
N LEU A 274 15.18 -4.09 -3.59
CA LEU A 274 15.96 -4.75 -4.62
C LEU A 274 15.59 -6.23 -4.75
N GLY A 275 14.97 -6.78 -3.71
CA GLY A 275 14.54 -8.15 -3.72
C GLY A 275 14.03 -8.66 -2.39
N THR A 276 13.97 -9.98 -2.30
CA THR A 276 13.61 -10.68 -1.08
C THR A 276 14.49 -11.89 -0.86
N ILE A 277 14.73 -12.24 0.40
CA ILE A 277 15.38 -13.48 0.80
C ILE A 277 14.54 -14.15 1.87
N GLY A 278 14.22 -15.43 1.70
CA GLY A 278 13.40 -16.21 2.60
C GLY A 278 14.09 -17.49 3.03
N ILE A 279 13.85 -17.86 4.29
CA ILE A 279 14.32 -19.11 4.89
C ILE A 279 13.10 -19.82 5.48
N PHE A 280 12.91 -21.06 5.07
CA PHE A 280 11.73 -21.87 5.38
C PHE A 280 12.13 -23.21 5.96
N GLY A 281 11.48 -23.60 7.05
CA GLY A 281 11.43 -24.99 7.49
C GLY A 281 10.41 -25.77 6.67
N VAL A 282 10.74 -27.01 6.35
CA VAL A 282 9.91 -27.88 5.51
C VAL A 282 9.64 -29.20 6.22
N LEU A 283 8.37 -29.60 6.26
CA LEU A 283 7.91 -30.93 6.66
C LEU A 283 7.29 -31.61 5.43
N ASN A 284 7.94 -32.64 4.90
CA ASN A 284 7.57 -33.26 3.64
C ASN A 284 7.14 -34.72 3.82
N SER A 285 5.92 -35.06 3.41
CA SER A 285 5.50 -36.45 3.23
C SER A 285 5.90 -36.92 1.84
N SER A 286 6.93 -37.76 1.78
CA SER A 286 7.51 -38.25 0.53
C SER A 286 7.11 -39.69 0.27
N LYS A 287 6.81 -40.02 -1.00
CA LYS A 287 6.51 -41.36 -1.47
C LYS A 287 7.24 -41.64 -2.77
N VAL A 288 8.01 -42.72 -2.81
CA VAL A 288 8.58 -43.29 -4.04
C VAL A 288 7.81 -44.55 -4.40
N SER A 289 7.57 -44.76 -5.69
CA SER A 289 6.92 -45.96 -6.22
C SER A 289 7.62 -46.38 -7.50
N SER A 290 8.00 -47.65 -7.56
CA SER A 290 8.55 -48.31 -8.74
C SER A 290 7.57 -49.39 -9.18
N THR A 291 7.21 -49.38 -10.47
CA THR A 291 6.35 -50.39 -11.08
C THR A 291 7.11 -51.13 -12.17
N THR A 292 7.15 -52.45 -12.07
CA THR A 292 7.74 -53.36 -13.07
C THR A 292 6.71 -54.44 -13.42
N GLY A 293 6.11 -54.34 -14.62
CA GLY A 293 4.99 -55.20 -15.00
C GLY A 293 3.79 -55.02 -14.06
N ALA A 294 3.34 -56.12 -13.43
CA ALA A 294 2.22 -56.10 -12.48
C ALA A 294 2.62 -55.76 -11.03
N VAL A 295 3.92 -55.70 -10.71
CA VAL A 295 4.42 -55.49 -9.34
C VAL A 295 4.73 -54.02 -9.10
N THR A 296 4.23 -53.47 -7.99
CA THR A 296 4.53 -52.10 -7.56
C THR A 296 5.13 -52.09 -6.15
N ASN A 297 6.39 -51.68 -6.06
CA ASN A 297 7.12 -51.46 -4.81
C ASN A 297 6.97 -50.00 -4.41
N SER A 298 6.63 -49.72 -3.14
CA SER A 298 6.55 -48.33 -2.66
C SER A 298 7.12 -48.15 -1.25
N LEU A 299 7.84 -47.04 -1.08
CA LEU A 299 8.31 -46.53 0.21
C LEU A 299 7.61 -45.18 0.46
N SER A 300 7.32 -44.88 1.72
CA SER A 300 6.82 -43.57 2.11
C SER A 300 7.30 -43.18 3.50
N GLY A 301 7.52 -41.89 3.72
CA GLY A 301 7.96 -41.40 5.02
C GLY A 301 7.81 -39.90 5.16
N LEU A 302 8.15 -39.42 6.35
CA LEU A 302 8.22 -38.00 6.66
C LEU A 302 9.68 -37.56 6.59
N LEU A 303 9.95 -36.50 5.84
CA LEU A 303 11.23 -35.84 5.71
C LEU A 303 11.12 -34.45 6.34
N MET A 304 12.23 -33.97 6.89
CA MET A 304 12.36 -32.62 7.43
C MET A 304 13.48 -31.90 6.71
N GLY A 305 13.38 -30.59 6.54
CA GLY A 305 14.38 -29.87 5.78
C GLY A 305 14.28 -28.36 5.85
N VAL A 306 15.14 -27.74 5.05
CA VAL A 306 15.26 -26.28 4.92
C VAL A 306 15.17 -25.90 3.46
N ASN A 307 14.50 -24.80 3.18
CA ASN A 307 14.42 -24.19 1.85
C ASN A 307 14.80 -22.72 1.94
N ILE A 308 15.69 -22.28 1.05
CA ILE A 308 16.15 -20.91 0.90
C ILE A 308 15.65 -20.40 -0.46
N GLU A 309 14.95 -19.28 -0.44
CA GLU A 309 14.45 -18.61 -1.64
C GLU A 309 15.01 -17.20 -1.70
N ALA A 310 15.60 -16.80 -2.83
CA ALA A 310 16.01 -15.43 -3.09
C ALA A 310 15.36 -14.93 -4.38
N GLU A 311 14.79 -13.73 -4.37
CA GLU A 311 14.19 -13.08 -5.52
C GLU A 311 14.83 -11.71 -5.69
N LEU A 312 15.29 -11.38 -6.89
CA LEU A 312 15.89 -10.10 -7.24
C LEU A 312 15.03 -9.41 -8.30
N TRP A 313 14.82 -8.11 -8.16
CA TRP A 313 13.97 -7.33 -9.04
C TRP A 313 14.83 -6.42 -9.91
N ALA A 314 14.87 -6.69 -11.22
CA ALA A 314 15.51 -5.80 -12.17
C ALA A 314 14.64 -4.56 -12.40
N THR A 315 13.32 -4.76 -12.46
CA THR A 315 12.32 -3.69 -12.45
C THR A 315 11.13 -4.12 -11.61
N ARG A 316 10.10 -3.26 -11.49
CA ARG A 316 8.82 -3.62 -10.84
C ARG A 316 8.12 -4.82 -11.51
N ASN A 317 8.43 -5.09 -12.77
CA ASN A 317 7.78 -6.13 -13.56
C ASN A 317 8.73 -7.30 -13.85
N TYR A 318 10.04 -7.10 -13.95
CA TYR A 318 10.99 -8.17 -14.25
C TYR A 318 11.74 -8.62 -13.00
N TRP A 319 11.73 -9.93 -12.75
CA TRP A 319 12.39 -10.52 -11.59
C TRP A 319 13.11 -11.83 -11.94
N GLY A 320 14.13 -12.15 -11.16
CA GLY A 320 14.80 -13.45 -11.17
C GLY A 320 14.75 -14.07 -9.79
N SER A 321 14.61 -15.38 -9.68
CA SER A 321 14.64 -16.07 -8.39
C SER A 321 15.54 -17.29 -8.40
N PHE A 322 16.17 -17.52 -7.26
CA PHE A 322 16.96 -18.68 -6.92
C PHE A 322 16.31 -19.42 -5.75
N GLU A 323 16.20 -20.74 -5.84
CA GLU A 323 15.59 -21.58 -4.81
C GLU A 323 16.46 -22.82 -4.59
N LEU A 324 16.83 -23.06 -3.32
CA LEU A 324 17.63 -24.20 -2.91
C LEU A 324 16.99 -24.84 -1.68
N GLY A 325 16.65 -26.13 -1.78
CA GLY A 325 16.07 -26.88 -0.67
C GLY A 325 16.76 -28.23 -0.47
N SER A 326 16.82 -28.66 0.79
CA SER A 326 17.29 -30.00 1.17
C SER A 326 16.41 -30.56 2.27
N ASN A 327 15.93 -31.79 2.08
CA ASN A 327 15.11 -32.54 3.01
C ASN A 327 15.77 -33.89 3.29
N PHE A 328 15.76 -34.32 4.54
CA PHE A 328 16.34 -35.58 4.98
C PHE A 328 15.36 -36.34 5.88
N GLY A 329 15.47 -37.65 5.93
CA GLY A 329 14.65 -38.48 6.79
C GLY A 329 14.74 -39.95 6.41
N SER A 330 13.75 -40.72 6.83
CA SER A 330 13.64 -42.13 6.45
C SER A 330 12.26 -42.43 5.88
N GLN A 331 12.25 -43.31 4.89
CA GLN A 331 11.03 -43.85 4.30
C GLN A 331 10.88 -45.31 4.71
N LYS A 332 9.64 -45.73 4.97
CA LYS A 332 9.31 -47.11 5.32
C LYS A 332 8.56 -47.81 4.20
N LYS A 333 8.73 -49.12 4.12
CA LYS A 333 7.97 -50.00 3.23
C LYS A 333 6.47 -49.81 3.40
N LYS A 334 5.79 -49.53 2.30
CA LYS A 334 4.32 -49.40 2.25
C LYS A 334 3.67 -50.52 1.45
N SER A 335 4.28 -50.95 0.34
CA SER A 335 3.75 -52.05 -0.48
C SER A 335 4.85 -52.73 -1.30
N GLY A 336 4.59 -53.96 -1.73
CA GLY A 336 5.48 -54.73 -2.60
C GLY A 336 6.48 -55.60 -1.83
N ASN A 337 7.35 -56.30 -2.56
CA ASN A 337 8.31 -57.24 -1.99
C ASN A 337 9.71 -56.60 -1.85
N LEU A 338 9.77 -55.48 -1.13
CA LEU A 338 11.02 -54.77 -0.84
C LEU A 338 11.87 -55.57 0.17
N SER A 339 13.18 -55.66 -0.10
CA SER A 339 14.17 -56.33 0.77
C SER A 339 14.49 -55.58 2.07
N VAL A 340 14.08 -54.31 2.19
CA VAL A 340 14.27 -53.49 3.39
C VAL A 340 12.94 -52.93 3.89
N ASP A 341 12.81 -52.81 5.21
CA ASP A 341 11.64 -52.22 5.86
C ASP A 341 11.72 -50.70 5.99
N SER A 342 12.95 -50.15 5.99
CA SER A 342 13.21 -48.71 6.03
C SER A 342 14.45 -48.35 5.22
N ASN A 343 14.45 -47.16 4.63
CA ASN A 343 15.58 -46.60 3.89
C ASN A 343 15.83 -45.13 4.28
N SER A 344 17.09 -44.71 4.34
CA SER A 344 17.45 -43.29 4.38
C SER A 344 16.99 -42.60 3.11
N THR A 345 16.63 -41.33 3.20
CA THR A 345 16.30 -40.54 2.02
C THR A 345 16.76 -39.11 2.19
N THR A 346 17.42 -38.60 1.15
CA THR A 346 17.85 -37.19 1.05
C THR A 346 17.34 -36.61 -0.26
N ASN A 347 16.43 -35.65 -0.19
CA ASN A 347 15.87 -34.98 -1.36
C ASN A 347 16.44 -33.57 -1.44
N SER A 348 16.94 -33.16 -2.60
CA SER A 348 17.34 -31.77 -2.86
C SER A 348 16.60 -31.16 -4.03
N LYS A 349 16.43 -29.84 -3.98
CA LYS A 349 15.72 -29.03 -4.96
C LYS A 349 16.60 -27.83 -5.31
N PHE A 350 16.78 -27.60 -6.59
CA PHE A 350 17.42 -26.41 -7.15
C PHE A 350 16.50 -25.82 -8.22
N LYS A 351 16.21 -24.52 -8.14
CA LYS A 351 15.49 -23.81 -9.21
C LYS A 351 16.11 -22.45 -9.45
N LEU A 352 16.21 -22.11 -10.73
CA LEU A 352 16.54 -20.78 -11.21
C LEU A 352 15.42 -20.31 -12.15
N LYS A 353 14.76 -19.20 -11.83
CA LYS A 353 13.58 -18.71 -12.56
C LYS A 353 13.78 -17.26 -12.98
N PHE A 354 13.20 -16.90 -14.13
CA PHE A 354 13.11 -15.53 -14.63
C PHE A 354 11.68 -15.27 -15.06
N GLY A 355 11.12 -14.15 -14.62
CA GLY A 355 9.69 -13.90 -14.72
C GLY A 355 9.30 -12.47 -15.03
N TYR A 356 8.07 -12.33 -15.50
CA TYR A 356 7.35 -11.08 -15.64
C TYR A 356 6.17 -11.06 -14.68
N ARG A 357 6.05 -9.98 -13.91
CA ARG A 357 5.02 -9.68 -12.93
C ARG A 357 4.06 -8.65 -13.50
N TYR A 358 2.83 -9.07 -13.75
CA TYR A 358 1.74 -8.18 -14.11
C TYR A 358 1.08 -7.62 -12.85
N LEU A 359 0.96 -6.29 -12.80
CA LEU A 359 0.40 -5.52 -11.68
C LEU A 359 -0.89 -4.82 -12.15
N PRO A 360 -2.08 -5.44 -12.00
CA PRO A 360 -3.34 -4.87 -12.50
C PRO A 360 -3.65 -3.46 -11.97
N LEU A 361 -3.22 -3.17 -10.73
CA LEU A 361 -3.41 -1.87 -10.09
C LEU A 361 -2.19 -0.95 -10.21
N GLY A 362 -1.13 -1.36 -10.92
CA GLY A 362 0.08 -0.55 -11.14
C GLY A 362 1.01 -0.38 -9.93
N PHE A 363 0.69 -0.97 -8.77
CA PHE A 363 1.55 -0.92 -7.57
C PHE A 363 1.89 -2.30 -7.02
N PHE A 364 3.08 -2.42 -6.43
CA PHE A 364 3.67 -3.69 -5.98
C PHE A 364 2.86 -4.40 -4.89
N PHE A 365 2.19 -3.66 -4.01
CA PHE A 365 1.44 -4.25 -2.89
C PHE A 365 0.02 -4.72 -3.25
N GLY A 366 -0.38 -4.62 -4.52
CA GLY A 366 -1.70 -5.02 -5.00
C GLY A 366 -1.81 -6.51 -5.35
N PRO A 367 -2.90 -6.91 -6.05
CA PRO A 367 -2.95 -8.19 -6.75
C PRO A 367 -1.79 -8.33 -7.74
N GLN A 368 -1.25 -9.53 -7.89
CA GLN A 368 -0.14 -9.83 -8.78
C GLN A 368 -0.41 -11.13 -9.54
N VAL A 369 -0.01 -11.14 -10.82
CA VAL A 369 0.04 -12.36 -11.62
C VAL A 369 1.41 -12.42 -12.26
N ASP A 370 2.21 -13.40 -11.82
CA ASP A 370 3.55 -13.65 -12.34
C ASP A 370 3.48 -14.78 -13.36
N ALA A 371 4.18 -14.63 -14.48
CA ALA A 371 4.48 -15.70 -15.42
C ALA A 371 6.00 -15.82 -15.56
N TYR A 372 6.53 -17.04 -15.54
CA TYR A 372 7.98 -17.25 -15.52
C TYR A 372 8.40 -18.53 -16.21
N VAL A 373 9.64 -18.51 -16.69
CA VAL A 373 10.37 -19.66 -17.23
C VAL A 373 11.63 -19.87 -16.40
N GLY A 374 12.14 -21.09 -16.33
CA GLY A 374 13.34 -21.35 -15.55
C GLY A 374 13.93 -22.72 -15.81
N TYR A 375 14.92 -23.07 -15.00
CA TYR A 375 15.48 -24.41 -14.91
C TYR A 375 15.25 -24.95 -13.51
N ALA A 376 14.81 -26.20 -13.41
CA ALA A 376 14.67 -26.90 -12.15
C ALA A 376 15.44 -28.21 -12.19
N LYS A 377 16.05 -28.58 -11.06
CA LYS A 377 16.63 -29.89 -10.80
C LYS A 377 16.13 -30.39 -9.45
N TYR A 378 15.54 -31.58 -9.46
CA TYR A 378 15.13 -32.31 -8.26
C TYR A 378 15.99 -33.57 -8.17
N THR A 379 16.62 -33.80 -7.03
CA THR A 379 17.43 -35.00 -6.78
C THR A 379 16.81 -35.75 -5.61
N TYR A 380 16.69 -37.06 -5.75
CA TYR A 380 16.10 -37.97 -4.78
C TYR A 380 17.11 -39.06 -4.44
N GLY A 381 17.88 -38.86 -3.39
CA GLY A 381 18.84 -39.82 -2.88
C GLY A 381 18.16 -40.86 -1.98
N HIS A 382 18.39 -42.12 -2.28
CA HIS A 382 17.98 -43.28 -1.49
C HIS A 382 19.22 -44.15 -1.32
N ASP A 383 19.41 -44.79 -0.16
CA ASP A 383 20.49 -45.77 -0.05
C ASP A 383 20.24 -46.92 -1.05
N ASP A 384 21.31 -47.51 -1.56
CA ASP A 384 21.28 -48.43 -2.69
C ASP A 384 20.32 -49.60 -2.45
N LEU A 385 19.18 -49.56 -3.14
CA LEU A 385 18.19 -50.63 -3.22
C LEU A 385 18.06 -51.09 -4.67
N SER A 386 19.20 -51.27 -5.35
CA SER A 386 19.29 -51.75 -6.73
C SER A 386 18.49 -53.01 -7.00
N ALA A 387 18.47 -53.97 -6.05
CA ALA A 387 17.65 -55.18 -6.13
C ALA A 387 16.13 -54.90 -6.26
N ASN A 388 15.66 -53.77 -5.75
CA ASN A 388 14.27 -53.32 -5.82
C ASN A 388 14.05 -52.21 -6.85
N LYS A 389 15.08 -51.89 -7.65
CA LYS A 389 15.12 -50.77 -8.59
C LYS A 389 14.74 -49.42 -7.97
N ILE A 390 15.22 -49.15 -6.76
CA ILE A 390 15.11 -47.83 -6.12
C ILE A 390 16.54 -47.38 -5.82
N GLY A 391 16.90 -46.18 -6.26
CA GLY A 391 18.23 -45.61 -6.05
C GLY A 391 18.18 -44.09 -6.17
N GLU A 392 19.36 -43.48 -6.25
CA GLU A 392 19.48 -42.04 -6.46
C GLU A 392 19.11 -41.65 -7.89
N VAL A 393 18.13 -40.76 -8.01
CA VAL A 393 17.61 -40.30 -9.29
C VAL A 393 17.45 -38.79 -9.30
N SER A 394 17.59 -38.19 -10.47
CA SER A 394 17.38 -36.76 -10.66
C SER A 394 16.49 -36.46 -11.87
N PHE A 395 15.65 -35.45 -11.70
CA PHE A 395 14.79 -34.88 -12.73
C PHE A 395 15.23 -33.45 -12.99
N SER A 396 15.58 -33.12 -14.23
CA SER A 396 16.02 -31.77 -14.56
C SER A 396 15.44 -31.27 -15.86
N GLY A 397 15.23 -29.95 -15.97
CA GLY A 397 14.53 -29.43 -17.12
C GLY A 397 14.14 -27.97 -17.07
N VAL A 398 13.67 -27.47 -18.21
CA VAL A 398 13.06 -26.16 -18.34
C VAL A 398 11.65 -26.21 -17.74
N ILE A 399 11.36 -25.27 -16.84
CA ILE A 399 10.05 -25.09 -16.22
C ILE A 399 9.34 -23.86 -16.77
N LEU A 400 8.02 -23.96 -16.86
CA LEU A 400 7.09 -22.86 -17.13
C LEU A 400 6.08 -22.83 -16.00
N GLY A 401 5.82 -21.64 -15.47
CA GLY A 401 4.88 -21.52 -14.36
C GLY A 401 4.22 -20.16 -14.25
N GLY A 402 3.21 -20.11 -13.39
CA GLY A 402 2.51 -18.90 -13.00
C GLY A 402 2.34 -18.83 -11.48
N LYS A 403 2.27 -17.62 -10.95
CA LYS A 403 1.95 -17.35 -9.54
C LYS A 403 0.91 -16.24 -9.46
N GLY A 404 -0.26 -16.54 -8.91
CA GLY A 404 -1.27 -15.54 -8.58
C GLY A 404 -1.16 -15.19 -7.09
N SER A 405 -1.15 -13.90 -6.76
CA SER A 405 -1.18 -13.44 -5.36
C SER A 405 -2.17 -12.30 -5.18
N ILE A 406 -2.99 -12.37 -4.13
CA ILE A 406 -4.02 -11.38 -3.84
C ILE A 406 -3.94 -10.96 -2.36
N PRO A 407 -3.92 -9.65 -2.05
CA PRO A 407 -4.05 -9.17 -0.69
C PRO A 407 -5.50 -9.38 -0.21
N LEU A 408 -5.68 -10.17 0.85
CA LEU A 408 -6.99 -10.35 1.51
C LEU A 408 -7.29 -9.21 2.48
N MET A 409 -6.24 -8.71 3.14
CA MET A 409 -6.28 -7.57 4.07
C MET A 409 -4.95 -6.81 3.98
N LYS A 410 -4.84 -5.63 4.60
CA LYS A 410 -3.60 -4.81 4.59
C LYS A 410 -2.32 -5.59 4.95
N LYS A 411 -2.43 -6.62 5.79
CA LYS A 411 -1.30 -7.43 6.26
C LYS A 411 -1.29 -8.87 5.76
N PHE A 412 -2.35 -9.36 5.11
CA PHE A 412 -2.47 -10.77 4.74
C PHE A 412 -2.59 -10.93 3.24
N ARG A 413 -1.80 -11.85 2.68
CA ARG A 413 -1.91 -12.24 1.26
C ARG A 413 -2.11 -13.73 1.15
N ALA A 414 -2.84 -14.12 0.12
CA ALA A 414 -2.93 -15.50 -0.34
C ALA A 414 -2.22 -15.62 -1.69
N HIS A 415 -1.66 -16.78 -1.98
CA HIS A 415 -1.08 -17.08 -3.28
C HIS A 415 -1.31 -18.52 -3.71
N ILE A 416 -1.33 -18.69 -5.03
CA ILE A 416 -1.32 -19.98 -5.72
C ILE A 416 -0.21 -19.97 -6.76
N ARG A 417 0.55 -21.06 -6.83
CA ARG A 417 1.64 -21.25 -7.78
C ARG A 417 1.43 -22.56 -8.53
N LEU A 418 1.61 -22.52 -9.84
CA LEU A 418 1.52 -23.66 -10.74
C LEU A 418 2.78 -23.69 -11.60
N GLU A 419 3.52 -24.79 -11.58
CA GLU A 419 4.75 -24.98 -12.34
C GLU A 419 4.70 -26.34 -13.06
N PHE A 420 5.16 -26.37 -14.32
CA PHE A 420 5.28 -27.58 -15.13
C PHE A 420 6.66 -27.61 -15.78
N MET A 421 7.26 -28.80 -15.86
CA MET A 421 8.51 -28.98 -16.61
C MET A 421 8.18 -29.31 -18.07
N LEU A 422 8.56 -28.40 -18.97
CA LEU A 422 8.33 -28.54 -20.42
C LEU A 422 9.28 -29.54 -21.06
N THR A 423 10.54 -29.56 -20.61
CA THR A 423 11.57 -30.48 -21.08
C THR A 423 12.12 -31.23 -19.88
N SER A 424 11.58 -32.41 -19.58
CA SER A 424 12.07 -33.23 -18.47
C SER A 424 13.14 -34.19 -18.97
N SER A 425 14.21 -34.32 -18.19
CA SER A 425 15.25 -35.32 -18.37
C SER A 425 15.43 -36.10 -17.08
N TYR A 426 15.60 -37.41 -17.21
CA TYR A 426 15.83 -38.32 -16.10
C TYR A 426 17.27 -38.81 -16.11
N SER A 427 17.91 -38.83 -14.94
CA SER A 427 19.25 -39.38 -14.76
C SER A 427 19.32 -40.18 -13.48
N GLU A 428 20.08 -41.27 -13.52
CA GLU A 428 20.35 -42.17 -12.39
C GLU A 428 21.83 -42.11 -12.05
N ASP A 429 22.16 -42.25 -10.78
CA ASP A 429 23.57 -42.41 -10.37
C ASP A 429 24.04 -43.85 -10.60
N VAL A 430 23.20 -44.82 -10.21
CA VAL A 430 23.37 -46.25 -10.50
C VAL A 430 22.40 -46.64 -11.63
N PHE A 431 22.88 -47.37 -12.63
CA PHE A 431 22.07 -47.77 -13.78
C PHE A 431 21.02 -48.84 -13.37
N LEU A 432 19.75 -48.45 -13.24
CA LEU A 432 18.65 -49.31 -12.79
C LEU A 432 17.60 -49.54 -13.89
N TYR A 433 17.24 -48.48 -14.61
CA TYR A 433 16.24 -48.51 -15.68
C TYR A 433 16.81 -48.05 -17.02
N GLY A 434 17.88 -47.25 -16.99
CA GLY A 434 18.48 -46.65 -18.18
C GLY A 434 17.77 -45.37 -18.61
N LYS A 435 17.84 -45.05 -19.91
CA LYS A 435 17.27 -43.82 -20.45
C LYS A 435 15.74 -43.86 -20.38
N ASP A 436 15.12 -42.75 -19.96
CA ASP A 436 13.67 -42.62 -19.95
C ASP A 436 13.09 -42.52 -21.37
N ASP A 437 11.94 -43.17 -21.58
CA ASP A 437 11.11 -42.96 -22.78
C ASP A 437 10.34 -41.64 -22.67
N SER A 438 9.91 -41.30 -21.45
CA SER A 438 9.28 -40.02 -21.13
C SER A 438 9.41 -39.71 -19.65
N SER A 439 9.59 -38.43 -19.34
CA SER A 439 9.53 -37.93 -17.98
C SER A 439 8.68 -36.67 -17.89
N SER A 440 8.12 -36.42 -16.70
CA SER A 440 7.22 -35.29 -16.45
C SER A 440 7.30 -34.83 -15.00
N ASN A 441 7.21 -33.51 -14.80
CA ASN A 441 7.10 -32.89 -13.49
C ASN A 441 5.98 -31.85 -13.48
N TYR A 442 5.22 -31.81 -12.38
CA TYR A 442 4.38 -30.68 -12.03
C TYR A 442 4.52 -30.36 -10.55
N ASN A 443 4.38 -29.08 -10.23
CA ASN A 443 4.44 -28.54 -8.88
C ASN A 443 3.29 -27.54 -8.67
N ILE A 444 2.55 -27.71 -7.58
CA ILE A 444 1.44 -26.84 -7.19
C ILE A 444 1.71 -26.38 -5.78
N GLU A 445 1.60 -25.08 -5.52
CA GLU A 445 1.66 -24.55 -4.17
C GLU A 445 0.48 -23.65 -3.88
N ILE A 446 -0.09 -23.81 -2.69
CA ILE A 446 -1.10 -22.90 -2.15
C ILE A 446 -0.60 -22.41 -0.80
N GLY A 447 -0.57 -21.10 -0.60
CA GLY A 447 -0.04 -20.52 0.62
C GLY A 447 -0.60 -19.15 0.94
N GLY A 448 -0.11 -18.61 2.03
CA GLY A 448 -0.42 -17.28 2.47
C GLY A 448 0.69 -16.69 3.32
N SER A 449 0.64 -15.38 3.47
CA SER A 449 1.69 -14.63 4.12
C SER A 449 1.14 -13.47 4.94
N HIS A 450 1.87 -13.12 6.00
CA HIS A 450 1.56 -12.08 6.95
C HIS A 450 2.71 -11.07 7.05
N ASN A 451 2.43 -9.82 6.68
CA ASN A 451 3.37 -8.71 6.82
C ASN A 451 3.50 -8.32 8.30
N TYR A 452 4.52 -8.84 8.97
CA TYR A 452 4.83 -8.52 10.37
C TYR A 452 5.43 -7.11 10.49
N SER A 453 6.36 -6.76 9.60
CA SER A 453 6.98 -5.42 9.51
C SER A 453 7.16 -5.01 8.04
N PRO A 454 7.52 -3.75 7.73
CA PRO A 454 7.76 -3.32 6.34
C PRO A 454 8.80 -4.16 5.59
N ASN A 455 9.74 -4.78 6.32
CA ASN A 455 10.86 -5.54 5.79
C ASN A 455 10.81 -7.04 6.13
N MET A 456 9.77 -7.52 6.83
CA MET A 456 9.65 -8.93 7.22
C MET A 456 8.23 -9.46 7.05
N GLU A 457 8.13 -10.59 6.36
CA GLU A 457 6.90 -11.33 6.08
C GLU A 457 7.02 -12.75 6.64
N ILE A 458 5.99 -13.22 7.32
CA ILE A 458 5.88 -14.62 7.76
C ILE A 458 5.05 -15.34 6.71
N GLU A 459 5.58 -16.41 6.11
CA GLU A 459 4.88 -17.14 5.04
C GLU A 459 4.75 -18.63 5.41
N GLY A 460 3.60 -19.20 5.04
CA GLY A 460 3.35 -20.63 5.11
C GLY A 460 2.59 -21.13 3.88
N GLY A 461 2.80 -22.39 3.51
CA GLY A 461 2.14 -22.98 2.35
C GLY A 461 2.20 -24.51 2.31
N LEU A 462 1.38 -25.06 1.44
CA LEU A 462 1.35 -26.48 1.07
C LEU A 462 1.82 -26.61 -0.38
N GLU A 463 2.91 -27.34 -0.57
CA GLU A 463 3.53 -27.65 -1.86
C GLU A 463 3.28 -29.12 -2.21
N PHE A 464 2.75 -29.38 -3.40
CA PHE A 464 2.55 -30.71 -3.97
C PHE A 464 3.46 -30.84 -5.18
N ASN A 465 4.42 -31.75 -5.13
CA ASN A 465 5.36 -32.00 -6.22
C ASN A 465 5.25 -33.45 -6.67
N SER A 466 5.23 -33.67 -7.98
CA SER A 466 5.15 -35.02 -8.55
C SER A 466 6.10 -35.15 -9.73
N ASN A 467 7.06 -36.05 -9.60
CA ASN A 467 7.96 -36.49 -10.65
C ASN A 467 7.57 -37.88 -11.13
N LYS A 468 7.60 -38.10 -12.45
CA LYS A 468 7.32 -39.41 -13.03
C LYS A 468 8.23 -39.65 -14.23
N ALA A 469 8.81 -40.85 -14.30
CA ALA A 469 9.53 -41.38 -15.45
C ALA A 469 8.88 -42.68 -15.92
N LYS A 470 8.86 -42.91 -17.23
CA LYS A 470 8.44 -44.17 -17.86
C LYS A 470 9.60 -44.68 -18.71
N PHE A 471 9.74 -46.00 -18.74
CA PHE A 471 10.83 -46.70 -19.42
C PHE A 471 10.30 -47.76 -20.36
N THR A 472 11.16 -48.19 -21.27
CA THR A 472 10.85 -49.24 -22.24
C THR A 472 10.43 -50.52 -21.52
N GLY A 473 9.42 -51.22 -22.04
CA GLY A 473 8.88 -52.43 -21.42
C GLY A 473 7.86 -52.18 -20.30
N GLY A 474 7.26 -50.99 -20.25
CA GLY A 474 6.12 -50.69 -19.37
C GLY A 474 6.49 -50.43 -17.91
N GLN A 475 7.77 -50.22 -17.62
CA GLN A 475 8.26 -49.89 -16.28
C GLN A 475 8.06 -48.40 -16.01
N SER A 476 7.81 -48.02 -14.75
CA SER A 476 7.69 -46.61 -14.39
C SER A 476 8.13 -46.34 -12.96
N MET A 477 8.62 -45.12 -12.73
CA MET A 477 8.96 -44.61 -11.42
C MET A 477 8.15 -43.34 -11.15
N SER A 478 7.60 -43.20 -9.95
CA SER A 478 6.87 -42.02 -9.51
C SER A 478 7.35 -41.61 -8.12
N LEU A 479 7.68 -40.33 -7.99
CA LEU A 479 8.05 -39.69 -6.74
C LEU A 479 7.04 -38.58 -6.46
N LYS A 480 6.42 -38.63 -5.29
CA LYS A 480 5.40 -37.67 -4.88
C LYS A 480 5.78 -37.10 -3.52
N ASP A 481 5.78 -35.79 -3.43
CA ASP A 481 6.07 -35.04 -2.22
C ASP A 481 4.90 -34.13 -1.90
N THR A 482 4.45 -34.17 -0.65
CA THR A 482 3.51 -33.19 -0.08
C THR A 482 4.20 -32.49 1.07
N ALA A 483 4.60 -31.26 0.86
CA ALA A 483 5.38 -30.49 1.80
C ALA A 483 4.58 -29.35 2.43
N PHE A 484 4.61 -29.25 3.75
CA PHE A 484 4.25 -28.04 4.46
C PHE A 484 5.51 -27.20 4.63
N LYS A 485 5.46 -25.95 4.19
CA LYS A 485 6.53 -24.96 4.36
C LYS A 485 6.08 -23.86 5.31
N GLY A 486 6.97 -23.42 6.19
CA GLY A 486 6.75 -22.30 7.09
C GLY A 486 8.04 -21.57 7.38
N GLY A 487 8.03 -20.23 7.31
CA GLY A 487 9.26 -19.46 7.45
C GLY A 487 9.07 -17.95 7.42
N VAL A 488 10.19 -17.27 7.25
CA VAL A 488 10.27 -15.80 7.18
C VAL A 488 10.92 -15.37 5.88
N ARG A 489 10.42 -14.27 5.32
CA ARG A 489 10.98 -13.60 4.15
C ARG A 489 11.29 -12.15 4.49
N PHE A 490 12.51 -11.73 4.15
CA PHE A 490 13.01 -10.38 4.35
C PHE A 490 13.04 -9.63 3.03
N ASN A 491 12.57 -8.38 3.04
CA ASN A 491 12.71 -7.46 1.92
C ASN A 491 13.95 -6.59 2.16
N PHE A 492 14.77 -6.40 1.13
CA PHE A 492 15.95 -5.52 1.16
C PHE A 492 15.99 -4.62 -0.07
#